data_AF-A0A2V8JKZ8-F1
#
_entry.id   AF-A0A2V8JKZ8-F1
#
_cell.length_a   1.000
_cell.length_b   1.000
_cell.length_c   1.000
_cell.angle_alpha   90.00
_cell.angle_beta   90.00
_cell.angle_gamma   90.00
#
_symmetry.space_group_name_H-M   'P 1'
#
loop_
_entity.id
_entity.type
_entity.pdbx_description
1 polymer ?
#
loop_
_entity_poly.entity_id
_entity_poly.type
_entity_poly.pdbx_seq_one_letter_code
_entity_poly.pdbx_strand_id
1 'polypeptide(L)'
;MLRRFGMFKNWRVIGLFVVVSTVLAPCILGRRRTVIKRLVLLAFTLLTTAVTSMTASPPSPPAGNTYYVSNSGNDSNSGTSTSSPWKTIAKVQSFLGNLGSGDSVLFQRGGIWYEQLDISNLNGTASARITFSNYGAGNLPIIDGGGT
;
A
#
# COMPACT_ATOMS: atom_id res chain seq x y z
N MET A 1 -34.35 35.50 -5.66
CA MET A 1 -32.93 35.80 -5.90
C MET A 1 -32.12 34.88 -4.99
N LEU A 2 -31.47 33.86 -5.59
CA LEU A 2 -30.45 32.91 -5.08
C LEU A 2 -30.71 32.09 -3.80
N ARG A 3 -30.32 30.81 -3.65
CA ARG A 3 -29.96 29.69 -4.54
C ARG A 3 -29.95 28.46 -3.61
N ARG A 4 -30.55 27.36 -4.05
CA ARG A 4 -30.38 26.02 -3.49
C ARG A 4 -28.94 25.54 -3.78
N PHE A 5 -28.19 25.16 -2.76
CA PHE A 5 -26.97 24.34 -2.83
C PHE A 5 -27.14 23.27 -1.73
N GLY A 6 -27.03 21.96 -1.93
CA GLY A 6 -26.24 21.26 -2.94
C GLY A 6 -24.98 20.68 -2.30
N MET A 7 -25.15 19.67 -1.43
CA MET A 7 -24.39 18.40 -1.41
C MET A 7 -22.87 18.46 -1.61
N PHE A 8 -22.07 18.25 -0.55
CA PHE A 8 -20.73 17.60 -0.61
C PHE A 8 -20.44 17.02 0.80
N LYS A 9 -20.47 15.68 0.97
CA LYS A 9 -19.34 14.73 0.85
C LYS A 9 -18.24 14.92 1.90
N ASN A 10 -18.26 14.01 2.87
CA ASN A 10 -17.13 13.19 3.33
C ASN A 10 -15.76 13.89 3.52
N TRP A 11 -15.41 14.20 4.76
CA TRP A 11 -14.00 14.20 5.20
C TRP A 11 -13.84 13.92 6.71
N ARG A 12 -13.33 12.71 6.99
CA ARG A 12 -12.44 12.25 8.07
C ARG A 12 -12.18 13.20 9.26
N VAL A 13 -12.59 12.76 10.46
CA VAL A 13 -11.84 12.91 11.73
C VAL A 13 -12.20 11.68 12.58
N ILE A 14 -11.48 10.57 12.47
CA ILE A 14 -10.39 10.18 13.39
C ILE A 14 -10.65 10.69 14.81
N GLY A 15 -11.76 10.24 15.38
CA GLY A 15 -12.14 10.49 16.77
C GLY A 15 -11.88 9.23 17.59
N LEU A 16 -10.78 9.28 18.34
CA LEU A 16 -10.47 8.47 19.50
C LEU A 16 -11.71 8.31 20.41
N PHE A 17 -12.54 7.28 20.19
CA PHE A 17 -13.65 6.95 21.07
C PHE A 17 -13.09 6.12 22.24
N VAL A 18 -12.53 6.82 23.23
CA VAL A 18 -12.45 6.29 24.59
C VAL A 18 -13.89 6.13 25.06
N VAL A 19 -14.32 4.89 25.24
CA VAL A 19 -15.66 4.56 25.72
C VAL A 19 -15.82 5.08 27.15
N VAL A 20 -16.59 6.16 27.21
CA VAL A 20 -17.59 6.53 28.21
C VAL A 20 -17.85 5.47 29.29
N SER A 21 -17.42 5.83 30.50
CA SER A 21 -18.24 5.93 31.71
C SER A 21 -18.97 4.69 32.27
N THR A 22 -18.75 4.54 33.58
CA THR A 22 -19.68 4.04 34.62
C THR A 22 -19.84 2.54 34.81
N VAL A 23 -19.23 2.01 35.88
CA VAL A 23 -20.01 1.31 36.92
C VAL A 23 -19.53 1.78 38.30
N LEU A 24 -20.52 2.17 39.09
CA LEU A 24 -20.46 2.74 40.43
C LEU A 24 -19.74 1.87 41.46
N ALA A 25 -19.11 2.57 42.40
CA ALA A 25 -18.74 2.07 43.71
C ALA A 25 -19.95 1.44 44.43
N PRO A 26 -19.87 0.18 44.91
CA PRO A 26 -20.91 -0.38 45.75
C PRO A 26 -20.79 0.18 47.18
N CYS A 27 -21.85 0.89 47.58
CA CYS A 27 -22.16 1.32 48.95
C CYS A 27 -21.77 0.26 50.00
N ILE A 28 -20.97 0.70 50.97
CA ILE A 28 -20.57 -0.08 52.14
C ILE A 28 -21.74 -0.07 53.14
N LEU A 29 -22.63 -1.06 53.02
CA LEU A 29 -23.45 -1.52 54.13
C LEU A 29 -22.95 -2.91 54.58
N GLY A 30 -22.83 -3.09 55.89
CA GLY A 30 -22.80 -4.39 56.54
C GLY A 30 -21.42 -4.88 56.97
N ARG A 31 -21.07 -4.55 58.21
CA ARG A 31 -19.87 -4.99 58.95
C ARG A 31 -19.91 -6.47 59.36
N ARG A 32 -20.30 -7.42 58.50
CA ARG A 32 -20.14 -8.88 58.73
C ARG A 32 -20.08 -9.57 57.35
N ARG A 33 -19.08 -10.43 57.11
CA ARG A 33 -18.74 -11.13 55.83
C ARG A 33 -17.69 -10.41 54.96
N THR A 34 -16.54 -10.10 55.55
CA THR A 34 -15.37 -9.49 54.88
C THR A 34 -14.57 -10.49 54.02
N VAL A 35 -14.72 -11.81 54.22
CA VAL A 35 -13.90 -12.82 53.54
C VAL A 35 -14.41 -13.16 52.13
N ILE A 36 -15.73 -13.24 51.94
CA ILE A 36 -16.34 -13.59 50.64
C ILE A 36 -16.17 -12.46 49.61
N LYS A 37 -16.22 -11.18 50.03
CA LYS A 37 -15.94 -10.02 49.15
C LYS A 37 -14.47 -9.98 48.69
N ARG A 38 -13.50 -10.43 49.50
CA ARG A 38 -12.08 -10.50 49.11
C ARG A 38 -11.79 -11.67 48.16
N LEU A 39 -12.48 -12.79 48.31
CA LEU A 39 -12.38 -13.95 47.42
C LEU A 39 -13.00 -13.70 46.03
N VAL A 40 -14.13 -12.98 45.96
CA VAL A 40 -14.78 -12.67 44.67
C VAL A 40 -14.05 -11.56 43.90
N LEU A 41 -13.40 -10.60 44.58
CA LEU A 41 -12.56 -9.59 43.93
C LEU A 41 -11.26 -10.17 43.33
N LEU A 42 -10.65 -11.18 43.97
CA LEU A 42 -9.44 -11.84 43.45
C LEU A 42 -9.74 -12.78 42.27
N ALA A 43 -10.94 -13.37 42.21
CA ALA A 43 -11.35 -14.22 41.09
C ALA A 43 -11.69 -13.41 39.82
N PHE A 44 -12.17 -12.16 39.95
CA PHE A 44 -12.51 -11.30 38.80
C PHE A 44 -11.28 -10.63 38.17
N THR A 45 -10.16 -10.51 38.90
CA THR A 45 -8.88 -10.01 38.37
C THR A 45 -8.06 -11.09 37.65
N LEU A 46 -8.39 -12.37 37.86
CA LEU A 46 -7.70 -13.49 37.20
C LEU A 46 -8.32 -13.88 35.85
N LEU A 47 -9.45 -13.27 35.46
CA LEU A 47 -10.10 -13.51 34.17
C LEU A 47 -9.87 -12.39 33.13
N THR A 48 -9.26 -11.27 33.51
CA THR A 48 -9.07 -10.11 32.61
C THR A 48 -7.68 -9.99 32.00
N THR A 49 -6.68 -10.78 32.41
CA THR A 49 -5.33 -10.73 31.80
C THR A 49 -5.21 -11.56 30.51
N ALA A 50 -6.29 -12.18 30.03
CA ALA A 50 -6.32 -12.93 28.78
C ALA A 50 -6.76 -12.09 27.57
N VAL A 51 -6.79 -10.76 27.67
CA VAL A 51 -7.16 -9.89 26.54
C VAL A 51 -5.99 -9.71 25.58
N THR A 52 -5.91 -10.68 24.67
CA THR A 52 -5.65 -10.51 23.23
C THR A 52 -4.45 -9.65 22.84
N SER A 53 -3.30 -10.30 22.67
CA SER A 53 -2.21 -9.81 21.83
C SER A 53 -2.64 -9.83 20.36
N MET A 54 -3.29 -8.76 19.89
CA MET A 54 -3.46 -8.55 18.44
C MET A 54 -2.12 -8.09 17.88
N THR A 55 -1.28 -9.05 17.49
CA THR A 55 -0.14 -8.76 16.62
C THR A 55 -0.71 -8.29 15.28
N ALA A 56 -0.72 -6.98 15.07
CA ALA A 56 -0.98 -6.40 13.76
C ALA A 56 0.08 -6.94 12.78
N SER A 57 -0.34 -7.71 11.78
CA SER A 57 0.53 -8.13 10.69
C SER A 57 1.14 -6.87 10.05
N PRO A 58 2.44 -6.87 9.68
CA PRO A 58 3.00 -5.75 8.93
C PRO A 58 2.13 -5.51 7.69
N PRO A 59 1.88 -4.24 7.32
CA PRO A 59 1.12 -3.93 6.12
C PRO A 59 1.83 -4.58 4.93
N SER A 60 1.11 -5.41 4.16
CA SER A 60 1.62 -5.89 2.87
C SER A 60 1.91 -4.67 1.99
N PRO A 61 3.06 -4.62 1.29
CA PRO A 61 3.29 -3.58 0.32
C PRO A 61 2.14 -3.58 -0.71
N PRO A 62 1.69 -2.40 -1.17
CA PRO A 62 0.68 -2.30 -2.22
C PRO A 62 1.16 -3.10 -3.45
N ALA A 63 0.28 -3.93 -4.00
CA ALA A 63 0.54 -4.60 -5.27
C ALA A 63 0.55 -3.53 -6.37
N GLY A 64 1.73 -3.27 -6.95
CA GLY A 64 1.86 -2.36 -8.08
C GLY A 64 1.53 -3.02 -9.41
N ASN A 65 1.34 -2.18 -10.42
CA ASN A 65 1.09 -2.61 -11.79
C ASN A 65 2.39 -3.07 -12.47
N THR A 66 2.27 -4.00 -13.40
CA THR A 66 3.40 -4.46 -14.23
C THR A 66 3.22 -3.97 -15.67
N TYR A 67 4.24 -3.29 -16.17
CA TYR A 67 4.31 -2.76 -17.53
C TYR A 67 5.36 -3.51 -18.35
N TYR A 68 5.10 -3.69 -19.64
CA TYR A 68 5.92 -4.49 -20.54
C TYR A 68 6.41 -3.65 -21.72
N VAL A 69 7.69 -3.82 -22.06
CA VAL A 69 8.38 -3.11 -23.15
C VAL A 69 9.04 -4.13 -24.08
N SER A 70 8.93 -3.94 -25.40
CA SER A 70 9.40 -4.87 -26.44
C SER A 70 9.69 -4.13 -27.73
N ASN A 71 10.79 -4.44 -28.44
CA ASN A 71 11.03 -3.89 -29.77
C ASN A 71 9.93 -4.22 -30.81
N SER A 72 9.16 -5.30 -30.61
CA SER A 72 8.00 -5.66 -31.44
C SER A 72 6.67 -5.06 -30.96
N GLY A 73 6.69 -4.28 -29.87
CA GLY A 73 5.52 -3.64 -29.30
C GLY A 73 5.01 -2.42 -30.07
N ASN A 74 4.07 -1.70 -29.47
CA ASN A 74 3.51 -0.46 -30.00
C ASN A 74 3.25 0.53 -28.85
N ASP A 75 3.67 1.79 -29.01
CA ASP A 75 3.54 2.85 -27.99
C ASP A 75 2.11 3.34 -27.77
N SER A 76 1.20 2.97 -28.67
CA SER A 76 -0.25 3.15 -28.50
C SER A 76 -0.89 2.09 -27.58
N ASN A 77 -0.17 1.03 -27.23
CA ASN A 77 -0.67 0.01 -26.32
C ASN A 77 -0.77 0.53 -24.88
N SER A 78 -1.56 -0.16 -24.04
CA SER A 78 -1.62 0.12 -22.60
C SER A 78 -0.33 -0.28 -21.86
N GLY A 79 0.46 -1.19 -22.42
CA GLY A 79 1.68 -1.69 -21.80
C GLY A 79 1.45 -2.65 -20.63
N THR A 80 0.21 -3.00 -20.29
CA THR A 80 -0.16 -3.79 -19.10
C THR A 80 -0.14 -5.31 -19.31
N SER A 81 0.25 -5.76 -20.50
CA SER A 81 0.25 -7.17 -20.91
C SER A 81 1.44 -7.46 -21.81
N THR A 82 1.97 -8.69 -21.74
CA THR A 82 3.03 -9.18 -22.65
C THR A 82 2.59 -9.24 -24.11
N SER A 83 1.28 -9.33 -24.39
CA SER A 83 0.71 -9.30 -25.75
C SER A 83 0.51 -7.88 -26.28
N SER A 84 0.59 -6.86 -25.41
CA SER A 84 0.44 -5.46 -25.79
C SER A 84 1.50 -4.58 -25.10
N PRO A 85 2.80 -4.87 -25.33
CA PRO A 85 3.89 -4.09 -24.75
C PRO A 85 4.08 -2.75 -25.47
N TRP A 86 4.68 -1.78 -24.78
CA TRP A 86 5.23 -0.58 -25.40
C TRP A 86 6.47 -0.90 -26.23
N LYS A 87 6.82 0.01 -27.14
CA LYS A 87 7.95 -0.16 -28.05
C LYS A 87 9.20 0.58 -27.60
N THR A 88 9.05 1.86 -27.26
CA THR A 88 10.17 2.80 -27.07
C THR A 88 10.42 3.12 -25.60
N ILE A 89 11.64 3.57 -25.29
CA ILE A 89 11.97 4.11 -23.97
C ILE A 89 11.32 5.48 -23.79
N ALA A 90 11.20 6.28 -24.86
CA ALA A 90 10.48 7.55 -24.84
C ALA A 90 9.05 7.41 -24.29
N LYS A 91 8.35 6.33 -24.66
CA LYS A 91 7.03 6.02 -24.08
C LYS A 91 7.10 5.76 -22.58
N VAL A 92 8.07 4.95 -22.13
CA VAL A 92 8.31 4.69 -20.70
C VAL A 92 8.60 6.00 -19.96
N GLN A 93 9.48 6.83 -20.51
CA GLN A 93 9.88 8.13 -19.96
C GLN A 93 8.68 9.06 -19.75
N SER A 94 7.79 9.12 -20.76
CA SER A 94 6.55 9.91 -20.66
C SER A 94 5.59 9.39 -19.58
N PHE A 95 5.69 8.10 -19.23
CA PHE A 95 4.84 7.45 -18.25
C PHE A 95 5.44 7.40 -16.85
N LEU A 96 6.73 7.68 -16.65
CA LEU A 96 7.40 7.59 -15.34
C LEU A 96 6.67 8.40 -14.25
N GLY A 97 6.12 9.57 -14.60
CA GLY A 97 5.35 10.40 -13.67
C GLY A 97 4.03 9.76 -13.19
N ASN A 98 3.50 8.79 -13.94
CA ASN A 98 2.30 8.03 -13.57
C ASN A 98 2.61 6.73 -12.82
N LEU A 99 3.89 6.32 -12.74
CA LEU A 99 4.27 5.14 -11.98
C LEU A 99 4.13 5.40 -10.49
N GLY A 100 3.40 4.52 -9.83
CA GLY A 100 3.19 4.50 -8.40
C GLY A 100 4.22 3.64 -7.67
N SER A 101 4.25 3.79 -6.35
CA SER A 101 5.03 2.92 -5.48
C SER A 101 4.60 1.46 -5.61
N GLY A 102 5.56 0.56 -5.88
CA GLY A 102 5.34 -0.88 -6.08
C GLY A 102 5.24 -1.30 -7.55
N ASP A 103 5.16 -0.35 -8.50
CA ASP A 103 5.06 -0.66 -9.93
C ASP A 103 6.33 -1.27 -10.49
N SER A 104 6.18 -2.04 -11.57
CA SER A 104 7.29 -2.71 -12.25
C SER A 104 7.26 -2.44 -13.75
N VAL A 105 8.43 -2.17 -14.33
CA VAL A 105 8.63 -2.04 -15.78
C VAL A 105 9.56 -3.15 -16.25
N LEU A 106 9.07 -4.01 -17.13
CA LEU A 106 9.77 -5.19 -17.60
C LEU A 106 10.16 -5.02 -19.07
N PHE A 107 11.46 -5.15 -19.37
CA PHE A 107 11.99 -5.13 -20.73
C PHE A 107 12.13 -6.54 -21.30
N GLN A 108 11.73 -6.73 -22.55
CA GLN A 108 11.83 -8.03 -23.19
C GLN A 108 13.29 -8.42 -23.39
N ARG A 109 13.63 -9.65 -23.01
CA ARG A 109 14.92 -10.27 -23.32
C ARG A 109 15.16 -10.35 -24.83
N GLY A 110 16.42 -10.12 -25.23
CA GLY A 110 16.84 -9.98 -26.62
C GLY A 110 16.53 -8.61 -27.26
N GLY A 111 15.85 -7.72 -26.54
CA GLY A 111 15.60 -6.36 -27.01
C GLY A 111 16.83 -5.45 -26.88
N ILE A 112 16.97 -4.53 -27.83
CA ILE A 112 18.03 -3.51 -27.85
C ILE A 112 17.35 -2.15 -28.06
N TRP A 113 17.61 -1.22 -27.14
CA TRP A 113 17.14 0.15 -27.20
C TRP A 113 18.33 1.11 -27.23
N TYR A 114 18.42 1.88 -28.30
CA TYR A 114 19.44 2.91 -28.51
C TYR A 114 19.00 4.27 -27.94
N GLU A 115 18.12 4.26 -26.95
CA GLU A 115 17.57 5.44 -26.31
C GLU A 115 18.12 5.56 -24.89
N GLN A 116 18.11 6.77 -24.33
CA GLN A 116 18.48 6.99 -22.94
C GLN A 116 17.28 6.81 -22.02
N LEU A 117 17.45 6.03 -20.95
CA LEU A 117 16.48 5.90 -19.86
C LEU A 117 16.92 6.83 -18.71
N ASP A 118 16.14 7.88 -18.43
CA ASP A 118 16.37 8.77 -17.29
C ASP A 118 15.39 8.50 -16.16
N ILE A 119 15.89 8.02 -15.02
CA ILE A 119 15.10 7.63 -13.85
C ILE A 119 14.99 8.73 -12.79
N SER A 120 15.23 9.99 -13.14
CA SER A 120 15.20 11.14 -12.23
C SER A 120 13.82 11.42 -11.60
N ASN A 121 12.72 11.07 -12.28
CA ASN A 121 11.35 11.40 -11.87
C ASN A 121 10.54 10.15 -11.47
N LEU A 122 10.91 9.54 -10.33
CA LEU A 122 10.25 8.34 -9.80
C LEU A 122 9.58 8.60 -8.45
N ASN A 123 8.33 8.16 -8.30
CA ASN A 123 7.52 8.31 -7.08
C ASN A 123 7.50 7.03 -6.22
N GLY A 124 8.64 6.34 -6.15
CA GLY A 124 8.81 5.12 -5.34
C GLY A 124 9.10 5.42 -3.86
N THR A 125 8.69 4.52 -2.97
CA THR A 125 9.00 4.61 -1.53
C THR A 125 9.89 3.43 -1.09
N ALA A 126 10.53 3.54 0.08
CA ALA A 126 11.36 2.45 0.60
C ALA A 126 10.56 1.16 0.87
N SER A 127 9.29 1.30 1.25
CA SER A 127 8.36 0.18 1.48
C SER A 127 7.72 -0.35 0.19
N ALA A 128 7.70 0.43 -0.89
CA ALA A 128 7.14 0.03 -2.18
C ALA A 128 7.93 0.68 -3.32
N ARG A 129 8.97 -0.02 -3.76
CA ARG A 129 9.94 0.44 -4.77
C ARG A 129 9.39 0.27 -6.18
N ILE A 130 9.80 1.16 -7.08
CA ILE A 130 9.59 0.97 -8.52
C ILE A 130 10.71 0.07 -9.03
N THR A 131 10.35 -1.00 -9.73
CA THR A 131 11.32 -2.03 -10.17
C THR A 131 11.45 -2.04 -11.69
N PHE A 132 12.69 -1.93 -12.18
CA PHE A 132 13.01 -2.17 -13.58
C PHE A 132 13.65 -3.55 -13.70
N SER A 133 13.06 -4.42 -14.52
CA SER A 133 13.56 -5.79 -14.70
C SER A 133 13.32 -6.27 -16.12
N ASN A 134 13.46 -7.57 -16.35
CA ASN A 134 13.35 -8.21 -17.66
C ASN A 134 12.28 -9.31 -17.65
N TYR A 135 11.78 -9.66 -18.83
CA TYR A 135 10.86 -10.79 -19.02
C TYR A 135 11.14 -11.54 -20.33
N GLY A 136 10.56 -12.72 -20.47
CA GLY A 136 10.74 -13.60 -21.61
C GLY A 136 11.99 -14.49 -21.50
N ALA A 137 12.54 -14.91 -22.63
CA ALA A 137 13.68 -15.80 -22.72
C ALA A 137 14.76 -15.22 -23.64
N GLY A 138 16.01 -15.68 -23.50
CA GLY A 138 17.15 -15.22 -24.28
C GLY A 138 18.06 -14.23 -23.54
N ASN A 139 18.87 -13.51 -24.32
CA ASN A 139 19.87 -12.55 -23.84
C ASN A 139 19.23 -11.43 -23.00
N LEU A 140 20.01 -10.82 -22.10
CA LEU A 140 19.55 -9.66 -21.34
C LEU A 140 19.19 -8.50 -22.28
N PRO A 141 18.19 -7.69 -21.94
CA PRO A 141 17.89 -6.47 -22.68
C PRO A 141 19.08 -5.51 -22.60
N ILE A 142 19.38 -4.82 -23.70
CA ILE A 142 20.47 -3.83 -23.79
C ILE A 142 19.86 -2.45 -23.98
N ILE A 143 20.24 -1.51 -23.10
CA ILE A 143 19.93 -0.08 -23.22
C ILE A 143 21.27 0.63 -23.45
N ASP A 144 21.49 1.09 -24.68
CA ASP A 144 22.79 1.58 -25.15
C ASP A 144 22.97 3.11 -24.94
N GLY A 145 21.98 3.78 -24.36
CA GLY A 145 22.09 5.19 -23.99
C GLY A 145 22.16 6.19 -25.15
N GLY A 146 22.07 5.71 -26.40
CA GLY A 146 22.01 6.55 -27.60
C GLY A 146 23.31 7.27 -27.92
N GLY A 147 24.43 6.52 -28.01
CA GLY A 147 25.74 7.07 -28.32
C GLY A 147 25.78 7.90 -29.61
N THR A 148 25.75 9.21 -29.45
CA THR A 148 26.16 10.23 -30.43
C THR A 148 27.08 11.23 -29.76
#